data_AF-A0AAJ2P9J1-F1
#
_entry.id   AF-A0AAJ2P9J1-F1
#
_cell.length_a   1.000
_cell.length_b   1.000
_cell.length_c   1.000
_cell.angle_alpha   90.00
_cell.angle_beta   90.00
_cell.angle_gamma   90.00
#
_symmetry.space_group_name_H-M   'P 1'
#
loop_
_entity.id
_entity.type
_entity.pdbx_description
1 polymer ?
#
loop_
_entity_poly.entity_id
_entity_poly.type
_entity_poly.pdbx_seq_one_letter_code
_entity_poly.pdbx_strand_id
1 'polypeptide(L)'
;MPIFFIAAACEQNNGSKNIDSNEENDKGSEPIIKQNPNPPEELGGNKTKGQGDSTPFLETQKGKIESDTFKLIQETEEQKEKIKETEEQTKQIDEKQAKINKELDKIQQNQASTNEQESAKILENIKKEKEKLEIEKAKLEKQKKEQEEKLLKEKELLSKLEEEKRQKELEKQKIILEENRLHIQTVNDLNAVLAKIPNSLEITEQEKKLSNNVATVLYHYKQKPSTFHYENFVKKIDNFDDQNYTISFNFPFEVKTIENNNDVNQRRLENVELSVSKKGSNTKVTKRVNLLWNLEQSKQIQQNEQPELYQKELRPVFSKISPSILAYALVNADNEAVLNSVLFGDFNAAFSEVSLSVGLKDEFLGIKSLNDEEKFSFDIISATPDDENGTLKIQVKKTKFKEQKEQIGDVENFTFSNLKKNNKNIAEFEFEIDQHKVWPQIREKGIFKNNRHNKDHLSEVQKGLIGKIIFDSLYFKIKNPDPEVLLKEFLIKDYIKNKHFFPYPQIIALEWDDMINDPHKKITLKLENKKLIYSFELKYANLLPNSTITTQDQTLQFSNYKNIEIKGEIPLDQFLI
;
A
#
# COMPACT_ATOMS: atom_id res chain seq x y z
N MET A 1 -19.65 -12.43 -31.75
CA MET A 1 -19.24 -12.66 -33.16
C MET A 1 -18.23 -11.57 -33.53
N PRO A 2 -17.22 -11.82 -34.39
CA PRO A 2 -16.13 -12.81 -34.31
C PRO A 2 -14.73 -12.13 -34.41
N ILE A 3 -13.66 -12.67 -33.79
CA ILE A 3 -12.52 -13.45 -34.36
C ILE A 3 -11.74 -12.76 -35.51
N PHE A 4 -10.43 -12.48 -35.34
CA PHE A 4 -9.30 -13.18 -36.00
C PHE A 4 -7.91 -12.54 -35.74
N PHE A 5 -6.94 -13.43 -35.49
CA PHE A 5 -5.49 -13.26 -35.48
C PHE A 5 -4.93 -12.76 -36.83
N ILE A 6 -3.70 -12.25 -36.83
CA ILE A 6 -2.58 -12.70 -37.70
C ILE A 6 -1.24 -12.26 -37.09
N ALA A 7 -0.30 -13.20 -37.06
CA ALA A 7 1.13 -13.00 -36.90
C ALA A 7 1.83 -13.19 -38.25
N ALA A 8 2.93 -12.46 -38.50
CA ALA A 8 4.09 -12.80 -39.35
C ALA A 8 4.94 -11.51 -39.52
N ALA A 9 6.20 -11.42 -39.03
CA ALA A 9 7.44 -12.04 -39.48
C ALA A 9 8.17 -11.27 -40.62
N CYS A 10 9.37 -10.79 -40.29
CA CYS A 10 10.59 -10.53 -41.07
C CYS A 10 10.56 -9.76 -42.40
N GLU A 11 11.40 -8.71 -42.50
CA GLU A 11 12.42 -8.62 -43.56
C GLU A 11 13.59 -7.69 -43.16
N GLN A 12 14.80 -8.17 -43.43
CA GLN A 12 16.07 -7.42 -43.43
C GLN A 12 16.20 -6.66 -44.75
N ASN A 13 16.70 -5.41 -44.73
CA ASN A 13 17.92 -5.06 -45.51
C ASN A 13 18.46 -3.65 -45.24
N ASN A 14 19.73 -3.63 -44.84
CA ASN A 14 20.85 -2.75 -45.19
C ASN A 14 20.62 -1.47 -46.02
N GLY A 15 21.18 -0.35 -45.52
CA GLY A 15 22.35 0.25 -46.18
C GLY A 15 22.31 1.74 -46.57
N SER A 16 23.20 2.52 -45.93
CA SER A 16 23.92 3.72 -46.44
C SER A 16 23.11 5.04 -46.52
N LYS A 17 23.60 6.24 -46.17
CA LYS A 17 24.97 6.80 -46.06
C LYS A 17 24.93 8.15 -45.29
N ASN A 18 26.06 8.47 -44.65
CA ASN A 18 26.47 9.75 -44.06
C ASN A 18 26.28 10.97 -44.99
N ILE A 19 26.05 12.16 -44.40
CA ILE A 19 26.78 13.43 -44.70
C ILE A 19 26.86 14.27 -43.41
N ASP A 20 28.09 14.51 -42.95
CA ASP A 20 28.51 15.64 -42.10
C ASP A 20 28.66 16.91 -42.94
N SER A 21 28.43 18.09 -42.36
CA SER A 21 29.40 19.20 -42.42
C SER A 21 29.00 20.44 -41.59
N ASN A 22 29.97 20.84 -40.79
CA ASN A 22 30.19 22.01 -39.91
C ASN A 22 30.00 23.44 -40.48
N GLU A 23 30.22 24.40 -39.55
CA GLU A 23 30.77 25.79 -39.67
C GLU A 23 29.77 26.94 -39.92
N GLU A 24 29.86 28.16 -39.35
CA GLU A 24 30.72 28.83 -38.36
C GLU A 24 30.14 30.27 -38.12
N ASN A 25 30.43 30.90 -36.96
CA ASN A 25 30.54 32.38 -36.69
C ASN A 25 29.27 33.29 -36.88
N ASP A 26 29.10 34.51 -36.33
CA ASP A 26 29.98 35.50 -35.68
C ASP A 26 29.17 36.42 -34.70
N LYS A 27 29.93 37.18 -33.89
CA LYS A 27 29.69 38.30 -32.93
C LYS A 27 28.40 39.16 -32.92
N GLY A 28 28.04 39.62 -31.71
CA GLY A 28 28.25 41.04 -31.33
C GLY A 28 27.04 41.94 -30.97
N SER A 29 27.20 42.65 -29.84
CA SER A 29 26.68 44.00 -29.49
C SER A 29 25.21 44.22 -29.03
N GLU A 30 25.08 44.56 -27.74
CA GLU A 30 24.10 45.51 -27.16
C GLU A 30 24.27 46.95 -27.74
N PRO A 31 23.25 47.86 -27.74
CA PRO A 31 22.88 48.64 -26.54
C PRO A 31 21.42 49.18 -26.36
N ILE A 32 20.97 49.15 -25.10
CA ILE A 32 20.49 50.25 -24.23
C ILE A 32 19.08 50.93 -24.37
N ILE A 33 18.24 50.61 -23.37
CA ILE A 33 17.51 51.43 -22.33
C ILE A 33 16.64 52.67 -22.71
N LYS A 34 15.39 52.71 -22.21
CA LYS A 34 14.75 53.68 -21.24
C LYS A 34 13.21 53.71 -21.43
N GLN A 35 12.32 53.74 -20.43
CA GLN A 35 12.40 54.24 -19.05
C GLN A 35 11.14 53.85 -18.19
N ASN A 36 11.39 53.51 -16.91
CA ASN A 36 10.62 53.79 -15.67
C ASN A 36 9.21 53.16 -15.40
N PRO A 37 8.73 53.14 -14.12
CA PRO A 37 9.35 52.77 -12.82
C PRO A 37 8.43 51.89 -11.91
N ASN A 38 9.02 51.26 -10.88
CA ASN A 38 8.37 50.41 -9.82
C ASN A 38 7.48 51.20 -8.82
N PRO A 39 6.69 50.50 -7.96
CA PRO A 39 7.15 50.10 -6.62
C PRO A 39 6.80 48.64 -6.21
N PRO A 40 7.31 48.11 -5.08
CA PRO A 40 7.77 46.73 -4.93
C PRO A 40 6.73 45.76 -4.34
N GLU A 41 6.72 44.51 -4.84
CA GLU A 41 6.00 43.38 -4.24
C GLU A 41 6.92 42.42 -3.48
N GLU A 42 6.29 41.71 -2.56
CA GLU A 42 6.84 41.12 -1.35
C GLU A 42 7.69 39.87 -1.57
N LEU A 43 8.62 39.68 -0.64
CA LEU A 43 9.40 38.46 -0.41
C LEU A 43 8.47 37.25 -0.16
N GLY A 44 8.14 36.52 -1.22
CA GLY A 44 7.52 35.20 -1.16
C GLY A 44 8.53 34.12 -0.73
N GLY A 45 8.71 33.96 0.58
CA GLY A 45 9.45 32.86 1.19
C GLY A 45 8.58 31.59 1.28
N ASN A 46 9.03 30.54 0.61
CA ASN A 46 8.45 29.20 0.61
C ASN A 46 8.31 28.61 2.02
N LYS A 47 7.11 28.10 2.31
CA LYS A 47 6.73 27.36 3.53
C LYS A 47 7.45 26.01 3.58
N THR A 48 8.47 25.91 4.42
CA THR A 48 8.97 24.63 4.95
C THR A 48 8.03 24.18 6.08
N LYS A 49 7.38 23.03 5.89
CA LYS A 49 6.67 22.30 6.94
C LYS A 49 7.66 21.92 8.04
N GLY A 50 7.52 22.57 9.18
CA GLY A 50 8.34 22.34 10.36
C GLY A 50 7.89 23.27 11.48
N GLN A 51 6.69 23.06 12.00
CA GLN A 51 6.25 23.67 13.25
C GLN A 51 5.59 22.59 14.09
N GLY A 52 6.10 22.41 15.32
CA GLY A 52 5.36 21.75 16.35
C GLY A 52 4.03 22.48 16.54
N ASP A 53 2.95 21.73 16.48
CA ASP A 53 1.61 22.21 16.75
C ASP A 53 1.49 22.63 18.22
N SER A 54 1.71 23.92 18.49
CA SER A 54 1.22 24.59 19.69
C SER A 54 1.12 26.11 19.51
N THR A 55 0.66 26.60 18.36
CA THR A 55 0.46 28.05 18.12
C THR A 55 -0.87 28.50 17.49
N PRO A 56 -1.72 27.68 16.84
CA PRO A 56 -3.00 28.18 16.35
C PRO A 56 -3.96 28.53 17.50
N PHE A 57 -3.99 27.74 18.56
CA PHE A 57 -4.94 27.93 19.67
C PHE A 57 -4.65 29.20 20.50
N LEU A 58 -3.37 29.52 20.71
CA LEU A 58 -2.96 30.68 21.51
C LEU A 58 -3.06 32.01 20.73
N GLU A 59 -2.75 32.01 19.43
CA GLU A 59 -2.93 33.21 18.59
C GLU A 59 -4.42 33.53 18.37
N THR A 60 -5.25 32.51 18.15
CA THR A 60 -6.70 32.69 18.01
C THR A 60 -7.34 33.18 19.32
N GLN A 61 -6.85 32.71 20.48
CA GLN A 61 -7.29 33.24 21.78
C GLN A 61 -6.79 34.66 22.03
N LYS A 62 -5.56 35.01 21.65
CA LYS A 62 -5.02 36.37 21.83
C LYS A 62 -5.83 37.39 21.03
N GLY A 63 -6.12 37.11 19.76
CA GLY A 63 -6.96 37.97 18.91
C GLY A 63 -8.39 38.12 19.43
N LYS A 64 -8.96 37.04 20.01
CA LYS A 64 -10.28 37.07 20.64
C LYS A 64 -10.29 37.90 21.93
N ILE A 65 -9.29 37.71 22.80
CA ILE A 65 -9.15 38.49 24.05
C ILE A 65 -8.94 39.97 23.72
N GLU A 66 -8.12 40.31 22.72
CA GLU A 66 -7.89 41.71 22.30
C GLU A 66 -9.17 42.36 21.72
N SER A 67 -9.88 41.64 20.84
CA SER A 67 -11.18 42.06 20.32
C SER A 67 -12.22 42.25 21.44
N ASP A 68 -12.32 41.29 22.35
CA ASP A 68 -13.30 41.32 23.44
C ASP A 68 -12.96 42.42 24.46
N THR A 69 -11.66 42.67 24.71
CA THR A 69 -11.22 43.83 25.52
C THR A 69 -11.65 45.14 24.85
N PHE A 70 -11.43 45.27 23.54
CA PHE A 70 -11.72 46.49 22.80
C PHE A 70 -13.23 46.77 22.76
N LYS A 71 -14.05 45.75 22.49
CA LYS A 71 -15.51 45.86 22.54
C LYS A 71 -16.00 46.26 23.92
N LEU A 72 -15.47 45.63 24.98
CA LEU A 72 -15.88 45.93 26.34
C LEU A 72 -15.49 47.35 26.77
N ILE A 73 -14.33 47.85 26.31
CA ILE A 73 -13.93 49.25 26.51
C ILE A 73 -14.94 50.19 25.83
N GLN A 74 -15.34 49.92 24.59
CA GLN A 74 -16.34 50.71 23.88
C GLN A 74 -17.71 50.67 24.58
N GLU A 75 -18.17 49.49 24.99
CA GLU A 75 -19.43 49.32 25.73
C GLU A 75 -19.40 50.10 27.06
N THR A 76 -18.29 50.05 27.80
CA THR A 76 -18.09 50.82 29.03
C THR A 76 -18.10 52.33 28.80
N GLU A 77 -17.56 52.81 27.68
CA GLU A 77 -17.62 54.23 27.30
C GLU A 77 -19.05 54.64 26.92
N GLU A 78 -19.76 53.83 26.15
CA GLU A 78 -21.16 54.08 25.79
C GLU A 78 -22.09 54.08 27.02
N GLN A 79 -21.88 53.18 27.99
CA GLN A 79 -22.67 53.18 29.23
C GLN A 79 -22.44 54.45 30.05
N LYS A 80 -21.21 54.96 30.12
CA LYS A 80 -20.92 56.24 30.79
C LYS A 80 -21.65 57.41 30.11
N GLU A 81 -21.70 57.40 28.78
CA GLU A 81 -22.41 58.43 28.02
C GLU A 81 -23.92 58.38 28.27
N LYS A 82 -24.53 57.19 28.26
CA LYS A 82 -25.96 56.99 28.56
C LYS A 82 -26.36 57.41 29.98
N ILE A 83 -25.49 57.17 30.98
CA ILE A 83 -25.69 57.66 32.35
C ILE A 83 -25.72 59.19 32.36
N LYS A 84 -24.77 59.82 31.67
CA LYS A 84 -24.68 61.29 31.58
C LYS A 84 -25.89 61.91 30.89
N GLU A 85 -26.41 61.30 29.82
CA GLU A 85 -27.65 61.74 29.17
C GLU A 85 -28.87 61.63 30.10
N THR A 86 -28.96 60.51 30.84
CA THR A 86 -30.05 60.27 31.81
C THR A 86 -30.02 61.29 32.95
N GLU A 87 -28.82 61.66 33.43
CA GLU A 87 -28.63 62.72 34.43
C GLU A 87 -29.10 64.08 33.91
N GLU A 88 -28.76 64.43 32.67
CA GLU A 88 -29.17 65.71 32.07
C GLU A 88 -30.69 65.78 31.87
N GLN A 89 -31.33 64.70 31.43
CA GLN A 89 -32.80 64.60 31.33
C GLN A 89 -33.48 64.73 32.70
N THR A 90 -32.93 64.08 33.73
CA THR A 90 -33.43 64.18 35.09
C THR A 90 -33.37 65.62 35.59
N LYS A 91 -32.26 66.32 35.30
CA LYS A 91 -32.09 67.74 35.65
C LYS A 91 -33.11 68.65 34.94
N GLN A 92 -33.41 68.38 33.67
CA GLN A 92 -34.46 69.11 32.93
C GLN A 92 -35.85 68.89 33.53
N ILE A 93 -36.15 67.68 34.01
CA ILE A 93 -37.42 67.39 34.70
C ILE A 93 -37.49 68.15 36.02
N ASP A 94 -36.40 68.21 36.79
CA ASP A 94 -36.34 68.96 38.04
C ASP A 94 -36.57 70.47 37.83
N GLU A 95 -36.01 71.03 36.75
CA GLU A 95 -36.27 72.41 36.36
C GLU A 95 -37.73 72.65 35.97
N LYS A 96 -38.36 71.71 35.25
CA LYS A 96 -39.80 71.78 34.90
C LYS A 96 -40.69 71.68 36.13
N GLN A 97 -40.39 70.75 37.04
CA GLN A 97 -41.12 70.62 38.32
C GLN A 97 -40.99 71.89 39.17
N ALA A 98 -39.81 72.52 39.21
CA ALA A 98 -39.61 73.78 39.91
C ALA A 98 -40.45 74.93 39.31
N LYS A 99 -40.59 74.98 37.98
CA LYS A 99 -41.47 75.95 37.30
C LYS A 99 -42.95 75.70 37.62
N ILE A 100 -43.39 74.44 37.56
CA ILE A 100 -44.76 74.03 37.88
C ILE A 100 -45.11 74.34 39.34
N ASN A 101 -44.19 74.08 40.28
CA ASN A 101 -44.43 74.42 41.69
C ASN A 101 -44.59 75.93 41.89
N LYS A 102 -43.79 76.76 41.21
CA LYS A 102 -43.96 78.23 41.24
C LYS A 102 -45.31 78.68 40.66
N GLU A 103 -45.83 78.00 39.63
CA GLU A 103 -47.16 78.28 39.08
C GLU A 103 -48.29 77.85 40.03
N LEU A 104 -48.15 76.69 40.68
CA LEU A 104 -49.07 76.25 41.73
C LEU A 104 -49.14 77.25 42.88
N ASP A 105 -48.00 77.75 43.35
CA ASP A 105 -47.94 78.73 44.43
C ASP A 105 -48.64 80.04 44.04
N LYS A 106 -48.46 80.51 42.79
CA LYS A 106 -49.17 81.70 42.27
C LYS A 106 -50.68 81.50 42.20
N ILE A 107 -51.15 80.31 41.80
CA ILE A 107 -52.58 80.00 41.69
C ILE A 107 -53.20 79.85 43.09
N GLN A 108 -52.49 79.28 44.06
CA GLN A 108 -52.95 79.18 45.44
C GLN A 108 -52.97 80.54 46.16
N GLN A 109 -52.03 81.45 45.88
CA GLN A 109 -52.03 82.80 46.46
C GLN A 109 -53.12 83.72 45.89
N ASN A 110 -53.66 83.44 44.70
CA ASN A 110 -54.69 84.25 44.03
C ASN A 110 -56.14 83.76 44.27
N GLN A 111 -56.40 82.94 45.30
CA GLN A 111 -57.72 82.37 45.57
C GLN A 111 -58.79 83.36 46.08
N ALA A 112 -58.52 84.67 46.10
CA ALA A 112 -59.54 85.69 46.29
C ALA A 112 -59.81 86.40 44.94
N SER A 113 -60.92 86.03 44.27
CA SER A 113 -61.55 86.64 43.08
C SER A 113 -61.16 86.14 41.67
N THR A 114 -61.54 84.91 41.28
CA THR A 114 -61.95 84.57 39.89
C THR A 114 -62.64 83.19 39.82
N ASN A 115 -63.57 83.01 38.86
CA ASN A 115 -64.48 81.86 38.65
C ASN A 115 -63.97 80.48 39.14
N GLU A 116 -64.65 79.92 40.15
CA GLU A 116 -64.31 78.66 40.82
C GLU A 116 -64.21 77.44 39.87
N GLN A 117 -64.97 77.41 38.77
CA GLN A 117 -64.95 76.28 37.84
C GLN A 117 -63.72 76.23 36.90
N GLU A 118 -63.11 77.37 36.58
CA GLU A 118 -61.98 77.44 35.64
C GLU A 118 -60.65 77.22 36.37
N SER A 119 -60.53 77.77 37.59
CA SER A 119 -59.42 77.51 38.52
C SER A 119 -59.29 76.03 38.87
N ALA A 120 -60.40 75.34 39.13
CA ALA A 120 -60.40 73.91 39.45
C ALA A 120 -59.86 73.03 38.30
N LYS A 121 -60.21 73.35 37.05
CA LYS A 121 -59.70 72.62 35.86
C LYS A 121 -58.21 72.85 35.63
N ILE A 122 -57.72 74.07 35.83
CA ILE A 122 -56.29 74.39 35.70
C ILE A 122 -55.48 73.68 36.80
N LEU A 123 -55.98 73.69 38.04
CA LEU A 123 -55.31 73.04 39.16
C LEU A 123 -55.24 71.51 38.99
N GLU A 124 -56.31 70.89 38.47
CA GLU A 124 -56.34 69.44 38.20
C GLU A 124 -55.37 69.06 37.07
N ASN A 125 -55.27 69.88 36.01
CA ASN A 125 -54.31 69.68 34.93
C ASN A 125 -52.86 69.80 35.41
N ILE A 126 -52.54 70.81 36.23
CA ILE A 126 -51.18 70.99 36.76
C ILE A 126 -50.82 69.85 37.72
N LYS A 127 -51.76 69.35 38.53
CA LYS A 127 -51.53 68.15 39.37
C LYS A 127 -51.25 66.91 38.53
N LYS A 128 -52.02 66.67 37.47
CA LYS A 128 -51.78 65.56 36.53
C LYS A 128 -50.43 65.67 35.83
N GLU A 129 -50.02 66.88 35.47
CA GLU A 129 -48.72 67.12 34.83
C GLU A 129 -47.55 66.89 35.80
N LYS A 130 -47.68 67.32 37.07
CA LYS A 130 -46.69 67.04 38.12
C LYS A 130 -46.57 65.54 38.42
N GLU A 131 -47.69 64.84 38.53
CA GLU A 131 -47.73 63.39 38.75
C GLU A 131 -47.08 62.64 37.56
N LYS A 132 -47.33 63.10 36.33
CA LYS A 132 -46.67 62.55 35.13
C LYS A 132 -45.16 62.75 35.15
N LEU A 133 -44.66 63.93 35.55
CA LEU A 133 -43.22 64.20 35.68
C LEU A 133 -42.57 63.41 36.82
N GLU A 134 -43.28 63.17 37.92
CA GLU A 134 -42.78 62.36 39.04
C GLU A 134 -42.65 60.89 38.64
N ILE A 135 -43.62 60.36 37.88
CA ILE A 135 -43.54 59.02 37.27
C ILE A 135 -42.37 58.95 36.25
N GLU A 136 -42.15 59.99 35.46
CA GLU A 136 -41.05 60.07 34.50
C GLU A 136 -39.68 60.10 35.20
N LYS A 137 -39.53 60.90 36.27
CA LYS A 137 -38.32 60.96 37.08
C LYS A 137 -38.02 59.61 37.75
N ALA A 138 -39.02 58.96 38.34
CA ALA A 138 -38.85 57.64 38.95
C ALA A 138 -38.40 56.57 37.93
N LYS A 139 -38.86 56.67 36.67
CA LYS A 139 -38.39 55.80 35.58
C LYS A 139 -36.93 56.06 35.22
N LEU A 140 -36.52 57.32 35.09
CA LEU A 140 -35.13 57.67 34.78
C LEU A 140 -34.17 57.30 35.92
N GLU A 141 -34.57 57.46 37.17
CA GLU A 141 -33.74 57.07 38.31
C GLU A 141 -33.54 55.55 38.39
N LYS A 142 -34.59 54.78 38.05
CA LYS A 142 -34.47 53.32 37.89
C LYS A 142 -33.52 52.96 36.75
N GLN A 143 -33.65 53.62 35.60
CA GLN A 143 -32.77 53.41 34.44
C GLN A 143 -31.30 53.73 34.75
N LYS A 144 -31.04 54.81 35.50
CA LYS A 144 -29.68 55.18 35.94
C LYS A 144 -29.06 54.10 36.82
N LYS A 145 -29.79 53.61 37.83
CA LYS A 145 -29.30 52.53 38.71
C LYS A 145 -28.98 51.25 37.94
N GLU A 146 -29.83 50.89 36.97
CA GLU A 146 -29.58 49.73 36.09
C GLU A 146 -28.33 49.90 35.21
N GLN A 147 -28.05 51.12 34.74
CA GLN A 147 -26.83 51.43 33.97
C GLN A 147 -25.56 51.44 34.84
N GLU A 148 -25.62 51.99 36.05
CA GLU A 148 -24.50 51.99 37.00
C GLU A 148 -24.09 50.57 37.42
N GLU A 149 -25.07 49.69 37.65
CA GLU A 149 -24.80 48.28 37.98
C GLU A 149 -24.14 47.54 36.80
N LYS A 150 -24.54 47.84 35.56
CA LYS A 150 -23.88 47.30 34.34
C LYS A 150 -22.44 47.78 34.24
N LEU A 151 -22.19 49.07 34.42
CA LEU A 151 -20.86 49.66 34.36
C LEU A 151 -19.90 49.05 35.40
N LEU A 152 -20.39 48.75 36.61
CA LEU A 152 -19.60 48.12 37.65
C LEU A 152 -19.18 46.69 37.26
N LYS A 153 -20.12 45.90 36.71
CA LYS A 153 -19.84 44.55 36.23
C LYS A 153 -18.83 44.54 35.08
N GLU A 154 -18.93 45.48 34.15
CA GLU A 154 -18.00 45.61 33.03
C GLU A 154 -16.58 45.97 33.49
N LYS A 155 -16.43 46.91 34.45
CA LYS A 155 -15.12 47.27 35.03
C LYS A 155 -14.43 46.12 35.76
N GLU A 156 -15.19 45.34 36.53
CA GLU A 156 -14.65 44.17 37.21
C GLU A 156 -14.14 43.12 36.20
N LEU A 157 -14.86 42.97 35.08
CA LEU A 157 -14.50 42.04 34.02
C LEU A 157 -13.23 42.50 33.27
N LEU A 158 -13.07 43.81 33.02
CA LEU A 158 -11.83 44.37 32.45
C LEU A 158 -10.60 44.12 33.32
N SER A 159 -10.71 44.33 34.64
CA SER A 159 -9.61 44.11 35.58
C SER A 159 -9.17 42.65 35.63
N LYS A 160 -10.12 41.71 35.64
CA LYS A 160 -9.83 40.27 35.58
C LYS A 160 -9.08 39.88 34.29
N LEU A 161 -9.50 40.47 33.17
CA LEU A 161 -8.93 40.18 31.85
C LEU A 161 -7.49 40.74 31.71
N GLU A 162 -7.19 41.89 32.32
CA GLU A 162 -5.84 42.46 32.35
C GLU A 162 -4.86 41.63 33.19
N GLU A 163 -5.31 41.16 34.36
CA GLU A 163 -4.49 40.27 35.20
C GLU A 163 -4.25 38.92 34.51
N GLU A 164 -5.24 38.38 33.79
CA GLU A 164 -5.07 37.17 32.98
C GLU A 164 -4.01 37.36 31.87
N LYS A 165 -3.99 38.52 31.20
CA LYS A 165 -2.95 38.84 30.20
C LYS A 165 -1.55 38.86 30.82
N ARG A 166 -1.40 39.46 32.01
CA ARG A 166 -0.10 39.54 32.70
C ARG A 166 0.42 38.16 33.11
N GLN A 167 -0.45 37.29 33.62
CA GLN A 167 -0.07 35.93 34.02
C GLN A 167 0.36 35.09 32.82
N LYS A 168 -0.35 35.16 31.70
CA LYS A 168 0.02 34.48 30.44
C LYS A 168 1.38 34.93 29.91
N GLU A 169 1.72 36.20 30.04
CA GLU A 169 3.02 36.72 29.57
C GLU A 169 4.19 36.23 30.44
N LEU A 170 4.01 36.18 31.77
CA LEU A 170 4.99 35.60 32.68
C LEU A 170 5.20 34.10 32.45
N GLU A 171 4.13 33.37 32.15
CA GLU A 171 4.20 31.95 31.81
C GLU A 171 4.99 31.72 30.52
N LYS A 172 4.76 32.52 29.47
CA LYS A 172 5.55 32.48 28.23
C LYS A 172 7.03 32.71 28.48
N GLN A 173 7.39 33.72 29.27
CA GLN A 173 8.80 34.02 29.55
C GLN A 173 9.49 32.86 30.30
N LYS A 174 8.79 32.20 31.23
CA LYS A 174 9.31 31.01 31.91
C LYS A 174 9.54 29.86 30.94
N ILE A 175 8.57 29.59 30.06
CA ILE A 175 8.69 28.55 29.03
C ILE A 175 9.91 28.80 28.13
N ILE A 176 10.08 30.03 27.62
CA ILE A 176 11.22 30.38 26.76
C ILE A 176 12.58 30.19 27.48
N LEU A 177 12.66 30.54 28.76
CA LEU A 177 13.89 30.44 29.54
C LEU A 177 14.26 28.96 29.81
N GLU A 178 13.26 28.13 30.06
CA GLU A 178 13.42 26.68 30.22
C GLU A 178 13.81 26.00 28.90
N GLU A 179 13.18 26.37 27.78
CA GLU A 179 13.53 25.92 26.43
C GLU A 179 14.98 26.25 26.07
N ASN A 180 15.43 27.48 26.36
CA ASN A 180 16.82 27.88 26.12
C ASN A 180 17.83 27.09 26.95
N ARG A 181 17.52 26.81 28.23
CA ARG A 181 18.39 26.00 29.09
C ARG A 181 18.49 24.57 28.57
N LEU A 182 17.36 23.99 28.18
CA LEU A 182 17.29 22.65 27.59
C LEU A 182 18.05 22.59 26.26
N HIS A 183 17.96 23.63 25.43
CA HIS A 183 18.70 23.73 24.19
C HIS A 183 20.22 23.72 24.42
N ILE A 184 20.73 24.54 25.35
CA ILE A 184 22.16 24.57 25.71
C ILE A 184 22.64 23.20 26.21
N GLN A 185 21.87 22.57 27.08
CA GLN A 185 22.18 21.23 27.57
C GLN A 185 22.23 20.21 26.43
N THR A 186 21.25 20.26 25.53
CA THR A 186 21.19 19.41 24.33
C THR A 186 22.41 19.62 23.43
N VAL A 187 22.83 20.86 23.20
CA VAL A 187 24.03 21.18 22.40
C VAL A 187 25.29 20.59 23.05
N ASN A 188 25.44 20.70 24.37
CA ASN A 188 26.58 20.13 25.09
C ASN A 188 26.62 18.60 25.01
N ASP A 189 25.48 17.94 25.20
CA ASP A 189 25.35 16.48 25.08
C ASP A 189 25.71 16.04 23.65
N LEU A 190 25.20 16.75 22.65
CA LEU A 190 25.50 16.48 21.24
C LEU A 190 26.99 16.70 20.92
N ASN A 191 27.63 17.73 21.45
CA ASN A 191 29.07 17.95 21.30
C ASN A 191 29.90 16.83 21.92
N ALA A 192 29.48 16.30 23.08
CA ALA A 192 30.13 15.16 23.71
C ALA A 192 30.00 13.87 22.87
N VAL A 193 28.86 13.66 22.22
CA VAL A 193 28.64 12.56 21.27
C VAL A 193 29.49 12.75 20.02
N LEU A 194 29.47 13.95 19.42
CA LEU A 194 30.24 14.31 18.23
C LEU A 194 31.75 14.14 18.44
N ALA A 195 32.26 14.40 19.65
CA ALA A 195 33.67 14.21 20.00
C ALA A 195 34.12 12.74 19.95
N LYS A 196 33.20 11.78 20.17
CA LYS A 196 33.48 10.34 20.08
C LYS A 196 33.61 9.84 18.64
N ILE A 197 33.10 10.62 17.68
CA ILE A 197 33.15 10.26 16.26
C ILE A 197 34.55 10.57 15.69
N PRO A 198 35.24 9.58 15.10
CA PRO A 198 36.55 9.77 14.47
C PRO A 198 36.55 10.87 13.41
N ASN A 199 37.69 11.55 13.25
CA ASN A 199 37.88 12.55 12.18
C ASN A 199 37.93 11.93 10.78
N SER A 200 38.13 10.63 10.71
CA SER A 200 38.26 9.88 9.46
C SER A 200 37.34 8.67 9.53
N LEU A 201 36.40 8.56 8.58
CA LEU A 201 35.39 7.52 8.54
C LEU A 201 35.55 6.72 7.25
N GLU A 202 35.49 5.40 7.35
CA GLU A 202 35.52 4.51 6.20
C GLU A 202 34.11 4.35 5.62
N ILE A 203 33.96 4.38 4.29
CA ILE A 203 32.63 4.14 3.69
C ILE A 203 32.24 2.65 3.73
N THR A 204 30.94 2.39 3.58
CA THR A 204 30.41 1.02 3.46
C THR A 204 30.95 0.31 2.22
N GLU A 205 31.03 -1.03 2.30
CA GLU A 205 31.41 -1.85 1.15
C GLU A 205 30.51 -1.61 -0.07
N GLN A 206 29.21 -1.41 0.12
CA GLN A 206 28.27 -1.12 -0.97
C GLN A 206 28.68 0.13 -1.76
N GLU A 207 29.08 1.19 -1.08
CA GLU A 207 29.50 2.44 -1.71
C GLU A 207 30.89 2.34 -2.33
N LYS A 208 31.78 1.52 -1.74
CA LYS A 208 33.08 1.20 -2.36
C LYS A 208 32.89 0.48 -3.70
N LYS A 209 31.86 -0.38 -3.82
CA LYS A 209 31.55 -1.18 -5.03
C LYS A 209 30.97 -0.33 -6.16
N LEU A 210 30.16 0.69 -5.84
CA LEU A 210 29.48 1.53 -6.84
C LEU A 210 30.40 2.62 -7.43
N SER A 211 31.56 2.89 -6.81
CA SER A 211 32.26 4.16 -7.02
C SER A 211 33.74 4.02 -7.32
N ASN A 212 34.06 3.80 -8.59
CA ASN A 212 35.44 3.82 -9.10
C ASN A 212 36.01 5.25 -9.25
N ASN A 213 35.21 6.30 -9.07
CA ASN A 213 35.61 7.70 -9.24
C ASN A 213 35.05 8.59 -8.11
N VAL A 214 35.94 9.31 -7.41
CA VAL A 214 35.61 10.18 -6.26
C VAL A 214 34.80 11.41 -6.69
N ALA A 215 35.02 11.90 -7.91
CA ALA A 215 34.29 13.03 -8.45
C ALA A 215 32.83 12.68 -8.75
N THR A 216 32.55 11.45 -9.22
CA THR A 216 31.20 10.96 -9.50
C THR A 216 30.38 10.80 -8.22
N VAL A 217 31.02 10.30 -7.16
CA VAL A 217 30.49 10.22 -5.79
C VAL A 217 30.06 11.60 -5.30
N LEU A 218 30.97 12.57 -5.32
CA LEU A 218 30.69 13.95 -4.91
C LEU A 218 29.61 14.62 -5.78
N TYR A 219 29.58 14.32 -7.08
CA TYR A 219 28.57 14.82 -8.00
C TYR A 219 27.17 14.29 -7.69
N HIS A 220 27.01 12.98 -7.45
CA HIS A 220 25.74 12.39 -7.05
C HIS A 220 25.21 12.99 -5.74
N TYR A 221 26.09 13.27 -4.78
CA TYR A 221 25.70 13.87 -3.51
C TYR A 221 25.22 15.31 -3.63
N LYS A 222 25.84 16.10 -4.50
CA LYS A 222 25.35 17.46 -4.79
C LYS A 222 23.99 17.45 -5.48
N GLN A 223 23.68 16.43 -6.28
CA GLN A 223 22.42 16.34 -7.02
C GLN A 223 21.25 15.76 -6.20
N LYS A 224 21.49 14.80 -5.31
CA LYS A 224 20.45 14.09 -4.53
C LYS A 224 20.84 13.86 -3.06
N PRO A 225 20.89 14.90 -2.22
CA PRO A 225 21.37 14.78 -0.83
C PRO A 225 20.45 13.95 0.08
N SER A 226 19.16 13.82 -0.25
CA SER A 226 18.17 13.12 0.60
C SER A 226 18.31 11.59 0.60
N THR A 227 19.05 11.00 -0.34
CA THR A 227 19.26 9.54 -0.40
C THR A 227 20.42 9.07 0.49
N PHE A 228 21.02 9.99 1.24
CA PHE A 228 22.31 9.80 1.87
C PHE A 228 22.22 9.58 3.38
N HIS A 229 21.82 8.38 3.76
CA HIS A 229 21.75 7.97 5.16
C HIS A 229 23.11 7.45 5.64
N TYR A 230 23.53 7.91 6.82
CA TYR A 230 24.79 7.49 7.47
C TYR A 230 24.96 5.97 7.49
N GLU A 231 23.92 5.22 7.86
CA GLU A 231 23.96 3.75 7.97
C GLU A 231 24.22 3.04 6.64
N ASN A 232 23.85 3.66 5.53
CA ASN A 232 24.06 3.11 4.19
C ASN A 232 25.43 3.52 3.63
N PHE A 233 26.02 4.59 4.18
CA PHE A 233 27.15 5.26 3.56
C PHE A 233 28.49 5.07 4.25
N VAL A 234 28.56 5.10 5.59
CA VAL A 234 29.79 4.79 6.32
C VAL A 234 29.68 3.51 7.12
N LYS A 235 30.81 2.83 7.31
CA LYS A 235 30.89 1.72 8.24
C LYS A 235 30.40 2.19 9.61
N LYS A 236 29.47 1.44 10.22
CA LYS A 236 28.91 1.79 11.52
C LYS A 236 30.02 2.04 12.53
N ILE A 237 29.92 3.16 13.23
CA ILE A 237 30.80 3.53 14.33
C ILE A 237 30.45 2.64 15.52
N ASP A 238 31.43 1.84 15.95
CA ASP A 238 31.25 0.93 17.08
C ASP A 238 30.77 1.68 18.34
N ASN A 239 29.76 1.12 19.01
CA ASN A 239 29.14 1.68 20.22
C ASN A 239 28.52 3.09 20.05
N PHE A 240 28.22 3.52 18.82
CA PHE A 240 27.39 4.70 18.61
C PHE A 240 25.92 4.39 18.91
N ASP A 241 25.26 5.29 19.64
CA ASP A 241 23.86 5.14 20.02
C ASP A 241 22.94 5.59 18.88
N ASP A 242 22.82 4.71 17.87
CA ASP A 242 21.93 4.87 16.73
C ASP A 242 20.44 4.92 17.15
N GLN A 243 20.09 4.53 18.39
CA GLN A 243 18.70 4.58 18.86
C GLN A 243 18.27 6.00 19.21
N ASN A 244 19.14 6.76 19.89
CA ASN A 244 18.82 8.09 20.38
C ASN A 244 19.35 9.24 19.49
N TYR A 245 20.33 8.98 18.64
CA TYR A 245 20.98 10.00 17.82
C TYR A 245 20.90 9.68 16.33
N THR A 246 21.03 10.72 15.50
CA THR A 246 21.11 10.65 14.05
C THR A 246 22.38 11.33 13.58
N ILE A 247 23.12 10.68 12.68
CA ILE A 247 24.23 11.26 11.95
C ILE A 247 23.78 11.58 10.52
N SER A 248 24.18 12.75 10.02
CA SER A 248 23.99 13.14 8.63
C SER A 248 25.25 13.80 8.09
N PHE A 249 25.46 13.69 6.78
CA PHE A 249 26.59 14.31 6.08
C PHE A 249 26.10 15.43 5.18
N ASN A 250 26.93 16.46 5.07
CA ASN A 250 26.76 17.58 4.16
C ASN A 250 28.09 17.83 3.42
N PHE A 251 27.99 18.19 2.14
CA PHE A 251 29.12 18.28 1.24
C PHE A 251 29.26 19.73 0.74
N PRO A 252 29.83 20.63 1.55
CA PRO A 252 30.00 22.02 1.16
C PRO A 252 30.93 22.16 -0.05
N PHE A 253 30.94 23.34 -0.67
CA PHE A 253 31.79 23.63 -1.84
C PHE A 253 33.29 23.37 -1.59
N GLU A 254 33.73 23.45 -0.34
CA GLU A 254 35.11 23.27 0.13
C GLU A 254 35.58 21.80 0.22
N VAL A 255 34.70 20.83 -0.09
CA VAL A 255 35.06 19.41 -0.08
C VAL A 255 36.12 19.14 -1.15
N LYS A 256 37.26 18.60 -0.74
CA LYS A 256 38.39 18.28 -1.63
C LYS A 256 38.40 16.80 -1.97
N THR A 257 38.53 16.47 -3.25
CA THR A 257 38.75 15.11 -3.73
C THR A 257 40.24 14.84 -3.79
N ILE A 258 40.69 13.75 -3.17
CA ILE A 258 42.08 13.29 -3.28
C ILE A 258 42.05 11.88 -3.86
N GLU A 259 42.60 11.78 -5.06
CA GLU A 259 42.88 10.53 -5.76
C GLU A 259 44.39 10.31 -5.68
N ASN A 260 44.85 9.19 -5.15
CA ASN A 260 46.29 9.01 -4.91
C ASN A 260 47.07 8.53 -6.14
N ASN A 261 48.33 8.99 -6.16
CA ASN A 261 49.44 8.52 -6.98
C ASN A 261 50.03 7.21 -6.42
N ASN A 262 50.76 6.51 -7.30
CA ASN A 262 51.28 5.13 -7.28
C ASN A 262 51.69 4.38 -5.97
N ASP A 263 51.78 5.00 -4.78
CA ASP A 263 52.31 4.34 -3.57
C ASP A 263 51.31 4.14 -2.41
N VAL A 264 50.10 4.71 -2.45
CA VAL A 264 49.06 4.45 -1.43
C VAL A 264 47.67 4.38 -2.07
N ASN A 265 47.08 3.18 -2.17
CA ASN A 265 45.76 2.89 -2.78
C ASN A 265 44.55 3.38 -1.95
N GLN A 266 44.61 4.62 -1.44
CA GLN A 266 43.57 5.26 -0.64
C GLN A 266 43.01 6.48 -1.36
N ARG A 267 41.70 6.50 -1.59
CA ARG A 267 40.98 7.68 -2.06
C ARG A 267 40.30 8.35 -0.85
N ARG A 268 40.13 9.67 -0.87
CA ARG A 268 39.43 10.39 0.21
C ARG A 268 38.67 11.64 -0.24
N LEU A 269 37.58 11.94 0.48
CA LEU A 269 36.96 13.27 0.53
C LEU A 269 37.37 13.95 1.81
N GLU A 270 38.02 15.10 1.71
CA GLU A 270 38.35 15.93 2.86
C GLU A 270 37.32 17.04 3.06
N ASN A 271 37.20 17.52 4.30
CA ASN A 271 36.31 18.62 4.71
C ASN A 271 34.81 18.32 4.52
N VAL A 272 34.41 17.07 4.66
CA VAL A 272 32.99 16.70 4.69
C VAL A 272 32.40 17.14 6.02
N GLU A 273 31.25 17.80 6.00
CA GLU A 273 30.57 18.24 7.22
C GLU A 273 29.69 17.10 7.75
N LEU A 274 30.02 16.57 8.92
CA LEU A 274 29.20 15.62 9.65
C LEU A 274 28.38 16.38 10.69
N SER A 275 27.07 16.15 10.71
CA SER A 275 26.13 16.68 11.70
C SER A 275 25.57 15.57 12.59
N VAL A 276 25.52 15.80 13.90
CA VAL A 276 24.83 14.92 14.86
C VAL A 276 23.62 15.66 15.43
N SER A 277 22.48 15.00 15.46
CA SER A 277 21.27 15.48 16.15
C SER A 277 20.67 14.38 17.03
N LYS A 278 19.87 14.77 18.03
CA LYS A 278 19.06 13.83 18.80
C LYS A 278 17.79 13.53 18.01
N LYS A 279 17.35 12.27 17.95
CA LYS A 279 16.10 11.92 17.26
C LYS A 279 14.92 12.70 17.85
N GLY A 280 14.12 13.31 16.98
CA GLY A 280 13.01 14.19 17.38
C GLY A 280 13.43 15.59 17.84
N SER A 281 14.72 15.95 17.80
CA SER A 281 15.19 17.32 18.03
C SER A 281 15.62 17.99 16.74
N ASN A 282 15.33 19.29 16.62
CA ASN A 282 15.84 20.14 15.54
C ASN A 282 17.27 20.66 15.81
N THR A 283 17.82 20.39 17.00
CA THR A 283 19.17 20.84 17.37
C THR A 283 20.20 19.89 16.77
N LYS A 284 21.20 20.45 16.09
CA LYS A 284 22.32 19.70 15.52
C LYS A 284 23.65 20.42 15.77
N VAL A 285 24.71 19.64 15.90
CA VAL A 285 26.10 20.12 15.99
C VAL A 285 26.91 19.52 14.86
N THR A 286 27.91 20.24 14.35
CA THR A 286 28.66 19.83 13.15
C THR A 286 30.17 19.78 13.37
N LYS A 287 30.84 18.93 12.59
CA LYS A 287 32.31 18.76 12.58
C LYS A 287 32.78 18.40 11.18
N ARG A 288 34.00 18.79 10.82
CA ARG A 288 34.64 18.36 9.58
C ARG A 288 35.30 17.01 9.76
N VAL A 289 35.00 16.09 8.85
CA VAL A 289 35.56 14.74 8.80
C VAL A 289 36.06 14.43 7.39
N ASN A 290 36.89 13.40 7.31
CA ASN A 290 37.39 12.82 6.06
C ASN A 290 36.69 11.50 5.81
N LEU A 291 36.22 11.27 4.59
CA LEU A 291 35.66 9.98 4.17
C LEU A 291 36.73 9.22 3.39
N LEU A 292 37.02 7.98 3.80
CA LEU A 292 38.16 7.19 3.33
C LEU A 292 37.72 5.89 2.63
N TRP A 293 38.44 5.54 1.57
CA TRP A 293 38.17 4.36 0.74
C TRP A 293 39.47 3.65 0.39
N ASN A 294 39.57 2.36 0.73
CA ASN A 294 40.67 1.50 0.32
C ASN A 294 40.21 0.58 -0.82
N LEU A 295 40.90 0.61 -1.96
CA LEU A 295 40.54 -0.16 -3.17
C LEU A 295 41.04 -1.61 -3.18
N GLU A 296 41.97 -1.99 -2.31
CA GLU A 296 42.55 -3.35 -2.32
C GLU A 296 41.63 -4.40 -1.68
N GLN A 297 40.81 -4.02 -0.70
CA GLN A 297 39.87 -4.95 -0.04
C GLN A 297 38.64 -5.25 -0.91
N SER A 298 38.09 -4.27 -1.62
CA SER A 298 36.90 -4.44 -2.47
C SER A 298 37.18 -5.32 -3.70
N LYS A 299 38.38 -5.25 -4.29
CA LYS A 299 38.79 -6.15 -5.39
C LYS A 299 39.02 -7.59 -4.93
N GLN A 300 39.57 -7.81 -3.73
CA GLN A 300 39.79 -9.17 -3.19
C GLN A 300 38.49 -9.84 -2.73
N ILE A 301 37.51 -9.07 -2.24
CA ILE A 301 36.19 -9.58 -1.85
C ILE A 301 35.35 -9.94 -3.08
N GLN A 302 35.32 -9.09 -4.12
CA GLN A 302 34.57 -9.38 -5.37
C GLN A 302 35.12 -10.56 -6.18
N GLN A 303 36.43 -10.85 -6.11
CA GLN A 303 37.02 -11.98 -6.84
C GLN A 303 36.81 -13.34 -6.16
N ASN A 304 36.47 -13.36 -4.86
CA ASN A 304 36.38 -14.59 -4.07
C ASN A 304 35.02 -14.87 -3.43
N GLU A 305 34.07 -13.93 -3.46
CA GLU A 305 32.70 -14.18 -2.98
C GLU A 305 31.94 -15.06 -3.98
N GLN A 306 31.63 -16.28 -3.56
CA GLN A 306 30.74 -17.16 -4.31
C GLN A 306 29.30 -16.65 -4.18
N PRO A 307 28.49 -16.75 -5.26
CA PRO A 307 27.07 -16.42 -5.20
C PRO A 307 26.37 -17.23 -4.09
N GLU A 308 25.51 -16.55 -3.34
CA GLU A 308 24.72 -17.15 -2.26
C GLU A 308 23.30 -17.42 -2.76
N LEU A 309 22.82 -18.65 -2.59
CA LEU A 309 21.41 -19.00 -2.80
C LEU A 309 20.63 -18.71 -1.53
N TYR A 310 19.45 -18.12 -1.68
CA TYR A 310 18.54 -17.91 -0.57
C TYR A 310 17.13 -18.37 -0.92
N GLN A 311 16.44 -18.89 0.08
CA GLN A 311 15.05 -19.32 -0.03
C GLN A 311 14.11 -18.10 -0.04
N LYS A 312 13.18 -18.06 -1.00
CA LYS A 312 12.14 -17.03 -1.06
C LYS A 312 10.90 -17.47 -0.28
N GLU A 313 10.12 -16.48 0.15
CA GLU A 313 8.75 -16.72 0.61
C GLU A 313 7.87 -17.03 -0.60
N LEU A 314 7.20 -18.19 -0.57
CA LEU A 314 6.33 -18.62 -1.66
C LEU A 314 5.04 -17.82 -1.67
N ARG A 315 4.58 -17.46 -2.87
CA ARG A 315 3.28 -16.83 -3.06
C ARG A 315 2.14 -17.72 -2.54
N PRO A 316 1.06 -17.16 -1.95
CA PRO A 316 -0.01 -17.93 -1.30
C PRO A 316 -0.65 -19.02 -2.16
N VAL A 317 -0.79 -18.78 -3.46
CA VAL A 317 -1.28 -19.71 -4.48
C VAL A 317 -0.54 -21.06 -4.50
N PHE A 318 0.74 -21.13 -4.14
CA PHE A 318 1.49 -22.40 -4.07
C PHE A 318 0.96 -23.34 -2.97
N SER A 319 0.27 -22.82 -1.94
CA SER A 319 -0.40 -23.64 -0.93
C SER A 319 -1.56 -24.48 -1.50
N LYS A 320 -1.98 -24.20 -2.73
CA LYS A 320 -3.10 -24.86 -3.43
C LYS A 320 -2.63 -25.87 -4.48
N ILE A 321 -1.32 -26.02 -4.67
CA ILE A 321 -0.71 -26.91 -5.67
C ILE A 321 0.00 -28.05 -4.96
N SER A 322 -0.17 -29.30 -5.43
CA SER A 322 0.47 -30.45 -4.82
C SER A 322 2.00 -30.41 -5.01
N PRO A 323 2.79 -30.80 -3.99
CA PRO A 323 4.24 -30.91 -4.10
C PRO A 323 4.70 -31.73 -5.31
N SER A 324 3.99 -32.80 -5.65
CA SER A 324 4.29 -33.68 -6.78
C SER A 324 4.27 -32.97 -8.14
N ILE A 325 3.30 -32.08 -8.38
CA ILE A 325 3.27 -31.25 -9.59
C ILE A 325 4.43 -30.26 -9.60
N LEU A 326 4.68 -29.59 -8.48
CA LEU A 326 5.76 -28.61 -8.36
C LEU A 326 7.12 -29.25 -8.55
N ALA A 327 7.34 -30.45 -8.00
CA ALA A 327 8.56 -31.23 -8.20
C ALA A 327 8.79 -31.52 -9.69
N TYR A 328 7.78 -32.02 -10.39
CA TYR A 328 7.86 -32.30 -11.82
C TYR A 328 8.12 -31.03 -12.64
N ALA A 329 7.45 -29.93 -12.30
CA ALA A 329 7.62 -28.63 -12.97
C ALA A 329 9.03 -28.05 -12.76
N LEU A 330 9.53 -28.06 -11.51
CA LEU A 330 10.83 -27.48 -11.16
C LEU A 330 12.00 -28.24 -11.79
N VAL A 331 11.93 -29.56 -11.80
CA VAL A 331 12.96 -30.40 -12.44
C VAL A 331 12.99 -30.21 -13.97
N ASN A 332 11.85 -29.85 -14.56
CA ASN A 332 11.73 -29.58 -16.00
C ASN A 332 11.70 -28.09 -16.37
N ALA A 333 12.04 -27.19 -15.42
CA ALA A 333 11.87 -25.75 -15.60
C ALA A 333 12.73 -25.13 -16.73
N ASP A 334 13.77 -25.84 -17.16
CA ASP A 334 14.66 -25.43 -18.26
C ASP A 334 14.43 -26.26 -19.55
N ASN A 335 13.42 -27.16 -19.57
CA ASN A 335 13.11 -28.01 -20.73
C ASN A 335 11.88 -27.48 -21.48
N GLU A 336 12.11 -26.68 -22.52
CA GLU A 336 11.04 -26.07 -23.33
C GLU A 336 10.06 -27.08 -23.93
N ALA A 337 10.52 -28.28 -24.34
CA ALA A 337 9.65 -29.30 -24.91
C ALA A 337 8.65 -29.83 -23.87
N VAL A 338 9.08 -29.93 -22.61
CA VAL A 338 8.22 -30.35 -21.49
C VAL A 338 7.30 -29.20 -21.07
N LEU A 339 7.80 -27.97 -20.96
CA LEU A 339 7.00 -26.80 -20.61
C LEU A 339 5.93 -26.44 -21.64
N ASN A 340 6.21 -26.64 -22.92
CA ASN A 340 5.23 -26.45 -24.01
C ASN A 340 4.29 -27.66 -24.18
N SER A 341 4.37 -28.66 -23.29
CA SER A 341 3.49 -29.81 -23.35
C SER A 341 2.08 -29.47 -22.84
N VAL A 342 1.09 -30.23 -23.33
CA VAL A 342 -0.33 -30.16 -22.90
C VAL A 342 -0.49 -30.15 -21.38
N LEU A 343 0.41 -30.82 -20.65
CA LEU A 343 0.39 -30.88 -19.18
C LEU A 343 0.44 -29.50 -18.52
N PHE A 344 1.29 -28.59 -18.99
CA PHE A 344 1.44 -27.26 -18.39
C PHE A 344 0.53 -26.22 -19.04
N GLY A 345 0.15 -26.42 -20.30
CA GLY A 345 -0.85 -25.58 -20.99
C GLY A 345 -2.20 -25.58 -20.26
N ASP A 346 -2.70 -26.77 -19.91
CA ASP A 346 -3.97 -26.91 -19.19
C ASP A 346 -3.86 -26.46 -17.73
N PHE A 347 -2.68 -26.60 -17.10
CA PHE A 347 -2.46 -26.11 -15.75
C PHE A 347 -2.47 -24.57 -15.68
N ASN A 348 -1.84 -23.89 -16.65
CA ASN A 348 -1.88 -22.43 -16.76
C ASN A 348 -3.30 -21.90 -16.99
N ALA A 349 -4.19 -22.68 -17.62
CA ALA A 349 -5.59 -22.32 -17.78
C ALA A 349 -6.38 -22.39 -16.45
N ALA A 350 -5.80 -23.03 -15.45
CA ALA A 350 -6.51 -23.42 -14.25
C ALA A 350 -6.12 -22.59 -13.01
N PHE A 351 -4.97 -21.91 -13.02
CA PHE A 351 -4.62 -20.86 -12.05
C PHE A 351 -4.27 -19.55 -12.78
N SER A 352 -4.91 -18.44 -12.40
CA SER A 352 -4.67 -17.13 -13.07
C SER A 352 -3.37 -16.44 -12.66
N GLU A 353 -2.80 -16.79 -11.50
CA GLU A 353 -1.69 -16.03 -10.89
C GLU A 353 -0.31 -16.69 -11.03
N VAL A 354 -0.24 -17.97 -11.44
CA VAL A 354 1.01 -18.74 -11.51
C VAL A 354 1.12 -19.42 -12.86
N SER A 355 2.29 -19.29 -13.48
CA SER A 355 2.69 -20.14 -14.57
C SER A 355 3.70 -21.19 -14.09
N LEU A 356 3.45 -22.46 -14.37
CA LEU A 356 4.42 -23.54 -14.11
C LEU A 356 5.44 -23.67 -15.26
N SER A 357 5.91 -22.53 -15.78
CA SER A 357 6.80 -22.46 -16.93
C SER A 357 8.14 -21.80 -16.59
N VAL A 358 8.81 -21.23 -17.60
CA VAL A 358 10.11 -20.57 -17.46
C VAL A 358 10.04 -19.52 -16.35
N GLY A 359 11.01 -19.55 -15.44
CA GLY A 359 11.06 -18.67 -14.25
C GLY A 359 10.44 -19.25 -12.98
N LEU A 360 9.80 -20.44 -13.04
CA LEU A 360 9.24 -21.09 -11.84
C LEU A 360 10.30 -21.32 -10.74
N LYS A 361 11.52 -21.71 -11.10
CA LYS A 361 12.60 -21.94 -10.11
C LYS A 361 12.95 -20.67 -9.33
N ASP A 362 12.78 -19.51 -9.96
CA ASP A 362 13.03 -18.20 -9.34
C ASP A 362 11.90 -17.76 -8.39
N GLU A 363 10.75 -18.43 -8.38
CA GLU A 363 9.73 -18.23 -7.33
C GLU A 363 10.14 -18.86 -6.00
N PHE A 364 10.96 -19.91 -6.06
CA PHE A 364 11.39 -20.70 -4.89
C PHE A 364 12.70 -20.19 -4.31
N LEU A 365 13.67 -19.88 -5.16
CA LEU A 365 15.00 -19.43 -4.75
C LEU A 365 15.39 -18.12 -5.43
N GLY A 366 16.27 -17.37 -4.78
CA GLY A 366 16.98 -16.27 -5.40
C GLY A 366 18.48 -16.45 -5.26
N ILE A 367 19.24 -15.72 -6.09
CA ILE A 367 20.70 -15.69 -6.01
C ILE A 367 21.14 -14.27 -5.66
N LYS A 368 22.00 -14.13 -4.66
CA LYS A 368 22.69 -12.87 -4.36
C LYS A 368 24.10 -12.96 -4.91
N SER A 369 24.44 -12.04 -5.80
CA SER A 369 25.80 -11.84 -6.30
C SER A 369 26.24 -10.42 -5.97
N LEU A 370 27.51 -10.28 -5.63
CA LEU A 370 28.17 -8.98 -5.45
C LEU A 370 29.02 -8.59 -6.66
N ASN A 371 29.02 -9.43 -7.70
CA ASN A 371 29.61 -9.20 -9.00
C ASN A 371 28.51 -9.18 -10.06
N ASP A 372 28.11 -7.98 -10.50
CA ASP A 372 27.05 -7.76 -11.51
C ASP A 372 27.52 -8.06 -12.94
N GLU A 373 28.84 -8.17 -13.17
CA GLU A 373 29.38 -8.49 -14.50
C GLU A 373 29.19 -9.97 -14.85
N GLU A 374 29.05 -10.84 -13.85
CA GLU A 374 28.91 -12.28 -14.02
C GLU A 374 27.45 -12.72 -13.89
N LYS A 375 26.94 -13.41 -14.92
CA LYS A 375 25.58 -13.95 -14.92
C LYS A 375 25.53 -15.26 -14.13
N PHE A 376 25.06 -15.20 -12.89
CA PHE A 376 24.83 -16.38 -12.05
C PHE A 376 23.39 -16.87 -12.13
N SER A 377 23.20 -18.17 -11.97
CA SER A 377 21.89 -18.84 -11.87
C SER A 377 22.05 -20.13 -11.06
N PHE A 378 21.07 -21.01 -11.12
CA PHE A 378 21.09 -22.32 -10.48
C PHE A 378 20.22 -23.30 -11.25
N ASP A 379 20.57 -24.57 -11.14
CA ASP A 379 19.85 -25.69 -11.73
C ASP A 379 19.23 -26.52 -10.63
N ILE A 380 17.98 -26.92 -10.84
CA ILE A 380 17.33 -27.93 -10.02
C ILE A 380 17.90 -29.28 -10.46
N ILE A 381 18.61 -29.96 -9.56
CA ILE A 381 19.20 -31.28 -9.79
C ILE A 381 18.14 -32.36 -9.56
N SER A 382 17.40 -32.23 -8.46
CA SER A 382 16.32 -33.14 -8.11
C SER A 382 15.27 -32.46 -7.24
N ALA A 383 14.08 -33.05 -7.21
CA ALA A 383 12.98 -32.62 -6.35
C ALA A 383 12.29 -33.84 -5.74
N THR A 384 12.10 -33.82 -4.42
CA THR A 384 11.43 -34.87 -3.64
C THR A 384 10.12 -34.32 -3.06
N PRO A 385 8.96 -34.65 -3.64
CA PRO A 385 7.66 -34.23 -3.13
C PRO A 385 7.19 -35.11 -1.97
N ASP A 386 6.46 -34.52 -1.03
CA ASP A 386 5.71 -35.21 0.02
C ASP A 386 4.29 -34.61 0.07
N ASP A 387 3.40 -35.20 -0.72
CA ASP A 387 2.01 -34.76 -0.85
C ASP A 387 1.20 -35.00 0.43
N GLU A 388 1.60 -35.92 1.31
CA GLU A 388 0.88 -36.20 2.55
C GLU A 388 1.09 -35.08 3.56
N ASN A 389 2.33 -34.61 3.68
CA ASN A 389 2.70 -33.54 4.61
C ASN A 389 2.65 -32.15 3.97
N GLY A 390 2.51 -32.06 2.65
CA GLY A 390 2.52 -30.79 1.92
C GLY A 390 3.90 -30.14 1.94
N THR A 391 4.95 -30.95 1.73
CA THR A 391 6.34 -30.47 1.72
C THR A 391 7.05 -30.85 0.43
N LEU A 392 8.01 -30.03 0.01
CA LEU A 392 8.82 -30.24 -1.18
C LEU A 392 10.28 -29.97 -0.85
N LYS A 393 11.14 -30.95 -1.08
CA LYS A 393 12.59 -30.80 -0.98
C LYS A 393 13.19 -30.66 -2.36
N ILE A 394 14.10 -29.73 -2.56
CA ILE A 394 14.82 -29.56 -3.83
C ILE A 394 16.33 -29.59 -3.58
N GLN A 395 17.04 -30.23 -4.50
CA GLN A 395 18.49 -30.18 -4.59
C GLN A 395 18.88 -29.26 -5.73
N VAL A 396 19.76 -28.31 -5.47
CA VAL A 396 20.14 -27.30 -6.44
C VAL A 396 21.64 -27.17 -6.54
N LYS A 397 22.11 -26.80 -7.73
CA LYS A 397 23.52 -26.51 -7.97
C LYS A 397 23.65 -25.17 -8.67
N LYS A 398 24.51 -24.32 -8.14
CA LYS A 398 24.75 -22.98 -8.68
C LYS A 398 25.41 -23.09 -10.06
N THR A 399 25.10 -22.13 -10.92
CA THR A 399 25.64 -22.07 -12.27
C THR A 399 26.12 -20.67 -12.59
N LYS A 400 27.13 -20.59 -13.46
CA LYS A 400 27.73 -19.36 -13.94
C LYS A 400 27.75 -19.39 -15.45
N PHE A 401 27.34 -18.30 -16.07
CA PHE A 401 27.40 -18.10 -17.52
C PHE A 401 28.58 -17.20 -17.86
N LYS A 402 29.57 -17.77 -18.56
CA LYS A 402 30.64 -17.03 -19.24
C LYS A 402 30.40 -17.10 -20.74
N GLU A 403 31.00 -18.10 -21.41
CA GLU A 403 30.72 -18.48 -22.81
C GLU A 403 29.83 -19.72 -22.89
N GLN A 404 29.98 -20.62 -21.92
CA GLN A 404 29.11 -21.78 -21.68
C GLN A 404 28.63 -21.77 -20.23
N LYS A 405 27.57 -22.53 -19.96
CA LYS A 405 27.01 -22.70 -18.62
C LYS A 405 27.89 -23.67 -17.83
N GLU A 406 28.46 -23.21 -16.72
CA GLU A 406 29.32 -24.01 -15.84
C GLU A 406 28.64 -24.18 -14.47
N GLN A 407 28.65 -25.40 -13.92
CA GLN A 407 28.15 -25.66 -12.56
C GLN A 407 29.24 -25.37 -11.53
N ILE A 408 28.91 -24.62 -10.47
CA ILE A 408 29.85 -24.16 -9.45
C ILE A 408 29.35 -24.50 -8.04
N GLY A 409 30.29 -24.74 -7.12
CA GLY A 409 30.01 -25.07 -5.73
C GLY A 409 29.40 -26.46 -5.52
N ASP A 410 29.11 -26.75 -4.26
CA ASP A 410 28.46 -27.98 -3.82
C ASP A 410 26.94 -27.94 -4.06
N VAL A 411 26.30 -29.11 -4.03
CA VAL A 411 24.84 -29.22 -4.09
C VAL A 411 24.23 -28.75 -2.78
N GLU A 412 23.29 -27.83 -2.87
CA GLU A 412 22.56 -27.28 -1.73
C GLU A 412 21.14 -27.87 -1.67
N ASN A 413 20.58 -28.00 -0.46
CA ASN A 413 19.26 -28.59 -0.24
C ASN A 413 18.32 -27.56 0.39
N PHE A 414 17.12 -27.40 -0.18
CA PHE A 414 16.09 -26.49 0.32
C PHE A 414 14.79 -27.25 0.57
N THR A 415 14.05 -26.87 1.62
CA THR A 415 12.77 -27.48 1.98
C THR A 415 11.68 -26.41 2.04
N PHE A 416 10.59 -26.66 1.33
CA PHE A 416 9.41 -25.82 1.28
C PHE A 416 8.24 -26.56 1.94
N SER A 417 7.50 -25.84 2.77
CA SER A 417 6.37 -26.37 3.54
C SER A 417 5.11 -25.56 3.23
N ASN A 418 3.97 -25.99 3.76
CA ASN A 418 2.66 -25.36 3.56
C ASN A 418 2.16 -25.41 2.10
N LEU A 419 2.60 -26.41 1.34
CA LEU A 419 2.04 -26.74 0.03
C LEU A 419 0.76 -27.57 0.20
N LYS A 420 0.03 -27.82 -0.89
CA LYS A 420 -1.23 -28.56 -0.82
C LYS A 420 -1.01 -29.98 -0.31
N LYS A 421 -1.79 -30.38 0.69
CA LYS A 421 -1.80 -31.73 1.24
C LYS A 421 -2.84 -32.58 0.52
N ASN A 422 -2.47 -33.78 0.09
CA ASN A 422 -3.39 -34.78 -0.42
C ASN A 422 -3.65 -35.82 0.66
N ASN A 423 -4.86 -35.82 1.22
CA ASN A 423 -5.26 -36.85 2.18
C ASN A 423 -5.54 -38.17 1.43
N LYS A 424 -4.72 -39.19 1.69
CA LYS A 424 -4.86 -40.53 1.08
C LYS A 424 -6.25 -41.16 1.26
N ASN A 425 -7.01 -40.73 2.28
CA ASN A 425 -8.28 -41.32 2.66
C ASN A 425 -9.52 -40.58 2.10
N ILE A 426 -9.37 -39.40 1.49
CA ILE A 426 -10.50 -38.62 0.98
C ILE A 426 -10.16 -38.15 -0.44
N ALA A 427 -10.87 -38.67 -1.44
CA ALA A 427 -10.76 -38.17 -2.80
C ALA A 427 -11.42 -36.78 -2.89
N GLU A 428 -10.62 -35.75 -3.16
CA GLU A 428 -11.02 -34.35 -3.34
C GLU A 428 -11.75 -34.06 -4.67
N PHE A 429 -12.00 -35.10 -5.45
CA PHE A 429 -12.71 -35.03 -6.71
C PHE A 429 -13.72 -36.17 -6.80
N GLU A 430 -14.59 -36.05 -7.79
CA GLU A 430 -15.56 -37.05 -8.18
C GLU A 430 -15.65 -37.16 -9.69
N PHE A 431 -16.06 -38.33 -10.12
CA PHE A 431 -16.41 -38.61 -11.50
C PHE A 431 -17.92 -38.81 -11.58
N GLU A 432 -18.57 -38.02 -12.41
CA GLU A 432 -20.03 -37.99 -12.52
C GLU A 432 -20.46 -38.09 -13.98
N ILE A 433 -21.67 -38.61 -14.20
CA ILE A 433 -22.31 -38.62 -15.51
C ILE A 433 -23.61 -37.85 -15.39
N ASP A 434 -23.76 -36.84 -16.24
CA ASP A 434 -25.00 -36.10 -16.35
C ASP A 434 -26.03 -36.91 -17.15
N GLN A 435 -26.88 -37.64 -16.41
CA GLN A 435 -27.92 -38.50 -16.97
C GLN A 435 -28.89 -37.74 -17.89
N HIS A 436 -29.11 -36.45 -17.64
CA HIS A 436 -30.00 -35.60 -18.45
C HIS A 436 -29.40 -35.26 -19.81
N LYS A 437 -28.06 -35.26 -19.95
CA LYS A 437 -27.37 -35.09 -21.24
C LYS A 437 -27.17 -36.39 -22.01
N VAL A 438 -27.14 -37.53 -21.32
CA VAL A 438 -26.96 -38.85 -21.95
C VAL A 438 -28.22 -39.29 -22.70
N TRP A 439 -29.40 -39.14 -22.09
CA TRP A 439 -30.65 -39.64 -22.67
C TRP A 439 -30.98 -39.06 -24.07
N PRO A 440 -30.91 -37.73 -24.29
CA PRO A 440 -31.16 -37.15 -25.61
C PRO A 440 -30.27 -37.75 -26.71
N GLN A 441 -28.99 -37.98 -26.42
CA GLN A 441 -28.04 -38.57 -27.37
C GLN A 441 -28.38 -40.02 -27.73
N ILE A 442 -28.81 -40.82 -26.74
CA ILE A 442 -29.26 -42.20 -26.96
C ILE A 442 -30.54 -42.21 -27.83
N ARG A 443 -31.49 -41.33 -27.52
CA ARG A 443 -32.76 -41.18 -28.25
C ARG A 443 -32.55 -40.75 -29.70
N GLU A 444 -31.74 -39.71 -29.93
CA GLU A 444 -31.50 -39.14 -31.25
C GLU A 444 -30.80 -40.14 -32.19
N LYS A 445 -29.83 -40.90 -31.66
CA LYS A 445 -29.19 -41.99 -32.40
C LYS A 445 -30.11 -43.18 -32.65
N GLY A 446 -31.32 -43.18 -32.07
CA GLY A 446 -32.32 -44.20 -32.32
C GLY A 446 -31.89 -45.60 -31.90
N ILE A 447 -31.03 -45.72 -30.89
CA ILE A 447 -30.40 -47.01 -30.50
C ILE A 447 -31.45 -48.07 -30.15
N PHE A 448 -32.58 -47.64 -29.59
CA PHE A 448 -33.70 -48.49 -29.21
C PHE A 448 -34.75 -48.72 -30.31
N LYS A 449 -34.64 -48.07 -31.48
CA LYS A 449 -35.69 -48.14 -32.55
C LYS A 449 -35.95 -49.56 -33.05
N ASN A 450 -34.93 -50.43 -33.02
CA ASN A 450 -35.02 -51.81 -33.50
C ASN A 450 -35.34 -52.83 -32.38
N ASN A 451 -35.50 -52.40 -31.13
CA ASN A 451 -35.65 -53.30 -29.97
C ASN A 451 -37.10 -53.76 -29.69
N ARG A 452 -38.01 -53.65 -30.68
CA ARG A 452 -39.44 -53.97 -30.51
C ARG A 452 -39.72 -55.42 -30.09
N HIS A 453 -38.80 -56.36 -30.33
CA HIS A 453 -39.00 -57.78 -30.11
C HIS A 453 -38.34 -58.37 -28.85
N ASN A 454 -37.46 -57.62 -28.17
CA ASN A 454 -36.82 -58.03 -26.92
C ASN A 454 -36.73 -56.83 -25.96
N LYS A 455 -37.83 -56.58 -25.23
CA LYS A 455 -38.00 -55.36 -24.42
C LYS A 455 -36.97 -55.22 -23.29
N ASP A 456 -36.41 -56.32 -22.82
CA ASP A 456 -35.53 -56.35 -21.64
C ASP A 456 -34.06 -56.68 -21.96
N HIS A 457 -33.72 -56.92 -23.24
CA HIS A 457 -32.35 -57.31 -23.63
C HIS A 457 -31.72 -56.31 -24.61
N LEU A 458 -30.48 -55.93 -24.31
CA LEU A 458 -29.63 -55.10 -25.18
C LEU A 458 -28.65 -55.99 -25.94
N SER A 459 -28.62 -55.86 -27.28
CA SER A 459 -27.55 -56.45 -28.10
C SER A 459 -26.17 -55.86 -27.76
N GLU A 460 -25.09 -56.58 -28.07
CA GLU A 460 -23.72 -56.07 -27.87
C GLU A 460 -23.46 -54.75 -28.61
N VAL A 461 -24.01 -54.62 -29.83
CA VAL A 461 -23.91 -53.38 -30.62
C VAL A 461 -24.59 -52.22 -29.88
N GLN A 462 -25.79 -52.42 -29.34
CA GLN A 462 -26.48 -51.40 -28.56
C GLN A 462 -25.73 -51.07 -27.27
N LYS A 463 -25.23 -52.08 -26.55
CA LYS A 463 -24.40 -51.89 -25.36
C LYS A 463 -23.14 -51.08 -25.67
N GLY A 464 -22.49 -51.35 -26.80
CA GLY A 464 -21.33 -50.60 -27.27
C GLY A 464 -21.64 -49.14 -27.57
N LEU A 465 -22.73 -48.87 -28.29
CA LEU A 465 -23.16 -47.49 -28.62
C LEU A 465 -23.57 -46.69 -27.38
N ILE A 466 -24.33 -47.31 -26.46
CA ILE A 466 -24.74 -46.70 -25.19
C ILE A 466 -23.51 -46.46 -24.30
N GLY A 467 -22.65 -47.47 -24.17
CA GLY A 467 -21.41 -47.38 -23.38
C GLY A 467 -20.52 -46.24 -23.87
N LYS A 468 -20.35 -46.11 -25.19
CA LYS A 468 -19.61 -44.98 -25.76
C LYS A 468 -20.20 -43.63 -25.38
N ILE A 469 -21.52 -43.45 -25.47
CA ILE A 469 -22.17 -42.18 -25.06
C ILE A 469 -21.96 -41.89 -23.58
N ILE A 470 -22.09 -42.91 -22.73
CA ILE A 470 -21.88 -42.79 -21.29
C ILE A 470 -20.44 -42.37 -20.98
N PHE A 471 -19.44 -43.00 -21.59
CA PHE A 471 -18.04 -42.64 -21.40
C PHE A 471 -17.73 -41.25 -21.98
N ASP A 472 -18.25 -40.92 -23.16
CA ASP A 472 -18.12 -39.59 -23.76
C ASP A 472 -18.82 -38.48 -22.94
N SER A 473 -19.64 -38.84 -21.96
CA SER A 473 -20.36 -37.92 -21.06
C SER A 473 -19.79 -37.92 -19.63
N LEU A 474 -18.68 -38.60 -19.39
CA LEU A 474 -18.03 -38.64 -18.10
C LEU A 474 -17.38 -37.29 -17.77
N TYR A 475 -17.79 -36.69 -16.66
CA TYR A 475 -17.25 -35.44 -16.13
C TYR A 475 -16.33 -35.72 -14.95
N PHE A 476 -15.26 -34.93 -14.87
CA PHE A 476 -14.47 -34.74 -13.67
C PHE A 476 -14.96 -33.48 -12.95
N LYS A 477 -15.01 -33.52 -11.61
CA LYS A 477 -15.42 -32.39 -10.78
C LYS A 477 -14.65 -32.37 -9.46
N ILE A 478 -14.20 -31.19 -9.06
CA ILE A 478 -13.54 -30.97 -7.77
C ILE A 478 -14.61 -30.82 -6.68
N LYS A 479 -14.44 -31.51 -5.56
CA LYS A 479 -15.26 -31.34 -4.36
C LYS A 479 -14.81 -30.08 -3.63
N ASN A 480 -15.75 -29.19 -3.31
CA ASN A 480 -15.49 -27.93 -2.60
C ASN A 480 -14.36 -27.10 -3.25
N PRO A 481 -14.50 -26.71 -4.52
CA PRO A 481 -13.44 -26.03 -5.25
C PRO A 481 -13.14 -24.65 -4.65
N ASP A 482 -11.85 -24.34 -4.52
CA ASP A 482 -11.38 -23.01 -4.13
C ASP A 482 -11.88 -21.94 -5.14
N PRO A 483 -12.23 -20.73 -4.70
CA PRO A 483 -12.66 -19.66 -5.60
C PRO A 483 -11.65 -19.33 -6.70
N GLU A 484 -10.35 -19.44 -6.44
CA GLU A 484 -9.26 -19.07 -7.36
C GLU A 484 -8.92 -20.17 -8.38
N VAL A 485 -9.48 -21.37 -8.20
CA VAL A 485 -9.34 -22.51 -9.10
C VAL A 485 -10.30 -22.31 -10.27
N LEU A 486 -9.80 -22.05 -11.49
CA LEU A 486 -10.65 -21.71 -12.64
C LEU A 486 -11.36 -22.93 -13.24
N LEU A 487 -10.63 -24.04 -13.42
CA LEU A 487 -11.15 -25.24 -14.08
C LEU A 487 -11.71 -26.25 -13.05
N LYS A 488 -12.94 -26.02 -12.58
CA LYS A 488 -13.56 -26.80 -11.49
C LYS A 488 -14.19 -28.11 -11.94
N GLU A 489 -14.66 -28.16 -13.18
CA GLU A 489 -15.32 -29.30 -13.79
C GLU A 489 -15.07 -29.33 -15.30
N PHE A 490 -14.98 -30.52 -15.89
CA PHE A 490 -14.83 -30.68 -17.34
C PHE A 490 -15.17 -32.10 -17.81
N LEU A 491 -15.43 -32.23 -19.12
CA LEU A 491 -15.57 -33.51 -19.80
C LEU A 491 -14.22 -34.19 -19.97
N ILE A 492 -14.06 -35.42 -19.48
CA ILE A 492 -12.78 -36.15 -19.52
C ILE A 492 -12.28 -36.31 -20.96
N LYS A 493 -13.19 -36.63 -21.89
CA LYS A 493 -12.85 -36.84 -23.31
C LYS A 493 -12.19 -35.62 -23.97
N ASP A 494 -12.41 -34.41 -23.44
CA ASP A 494 -11.88 -33.18 -24.02
C ASP A 494 -10.42 -32.94 -23.60
N TYR A 495 -10.00 -33.50 -22.45
CA TYR A 495 -8.69 -33.26 -21.83
C TYR A 495 -7.74 -34.46 -21.86
N ILE A 496 -8.25 -35.69 -22.00
CA ILE A 496 -7.40 -36.90 -21.96
C ILE A 496 -6.72 -37.24 -23.31
N LYS A 497 -6.91 -36.41 -24.35
CA LYS A 497 -6.49 -36.72 -25.72
C LYS A 497 -4.97 -36.88 -25.80
N ASN A 498 -4.55 -38.09 -26.18
CA ASN A 498 -3.17 -38.54 -26.45
C ASN A 498 -2.26 -38.84 -25.24
N LYS A 499 -2.70 -38.65 -23.99
CA LYS A 499 -1.78 -38.78 -22.84
C LYS A 499 -2.29 -39.59 -21.65
N HIS A 500 -3.50 -40.14 -21.69
CA HIS A 500 -4.12 -40.93 -20.60
C HIS A 500 -4.12 -40.24 -19.22
N PHE A 501 -3.82 -38.95 -19.14
CA PHE A 501 -3.85 -38.18 -17.92
C PHE A 501 -4.37 -36.77 -18.20
N PHE A 502 -4.81 -36.09 -17.14
CA PHE A 502 -5.10 -34.67 -17.17
C PHE A 502 -4.50 -33.99 -15.93
N PRO A 503 -4.09 -32.71 -16.04
CA PRO A 503 -3.46 -31.98 -14.94
C PRO A 503 -4.46 -31.07 -14.20
N TYR A 504 -5.12 -31.51 -13.11
CA TYR A 504 -5.74 -30.53 -12.19
C TYR A 504 -6.36 -31.07 -10.88
N PRO A 505 -6.20 -30.38 -9.71
CA PRO A 505 -5.01 -29.65 -9.23
C PRO A 505 -3.88 -30.62 -8.82
N GLN A 506 -4.03 -31.89 -9.20
CA GLN A 506 -3.07 -32.98 -9.17
C GLN A 506 -3.12 -33.66 -10.55
N ILE A 507 -2.05 -34.33 -10.98
CA ILE A 507 -2.07 -35.09 -12.24
C ILE A 507 -2.76 -36.43 -11.97
N ILE A 508 -3.82 -36.72 -12.72
CA ILE A 508 -4.58 -37.96 -12.63
C ILE A 508 -4.45 -38.69 -13.95
N ALA A 509 -3.88 -39.90 -13.93
CA ALA A 509 -3.93 -40.85 -15.03
C ALA A 509 -5.20 -41.70 -14.95
N LEU A 510 -5.77 -42.02 -16.10
CA LEU A 510 -6.88 -42.94 -16.28
C LEU A 510 -6.52 -44.02 -17.31
N GLU A 511 -6.94 -45.27 -17.07
CA GLU A 511 -6.92 -46.32 -18.09
C GLU A 511 -8.06 -46.10 -19.10
N TRP A 512 -7.97 -45.03 -19.90
CA TRP A 512 -9.08 -44.56 -20.72
C TRP A 512 -9.27 -45.32 -22.03
N ASP A 513 -8.18 -45.65 -22.73
CA ASP A 513 -8.23 -46.29 -24.05
C ASP A 513 -8.89 -47.68 -23.99
N ASP A 514 -8.59 -48.44 -22.93
CA ASP A 514 -9.21 -49.71 -22.63
C ASP A 514 -10.72 -49.59 -22.40
N MET A 515 -11.19 -48.45 -21.90
CA MET A 515 -12.62 -48.20 -21.71
C MET A 515 -13.33 -47.88 -23.02
N ILE A 516 -12.75 -47.03 -23.87
CA ILE A 516 -13.42 -46.56 -25.10
C ILE A 516 -13.34 -47.53 -26.26
N ASN A 517 -12.35 -48.42 -26.31
CA ASN A 517 -12.16 -49.37 -27.41
C ASN A 517 -13.15 -50.54 -27.37
N ASP A 518 -13.49 -51.04 -26.18
CA ASP A 518 -14.44 -52.13 -25.98
C ASP A 518 -15.55 -51.78 -24.96
N PRO A 519 -16.41 -50.77 -25.20
CA PRO A 519 -17.30 -50.27 -24.16
C PRO A 519 -18.25 -51.33 -23.62
N HIS A 520 -18.79 -52.18 -24.50
CA HIS A 520 -19.72 -53.26 -24.18
C HIS A 520 -19.18 -54.31 -23.20
N LYS A 521 -17.85 -54.44 -23.05
CA LYS A 521 -17.21 -55.35 -22.08
C LYS A 521 -16.93 -54.69 -20.72
N LYS A 522 -16.82 -53.35 -20.71
CA LYS A 522 -16.40 -52.58 -19.55
C LYS A 522 -17.58 -51.99 -18.78
N ILE A 523 -18.74 -51.86 -19.43
CA ILE A 523 -19.97 -51.35 -18.83
C ILE A 523 -21.00 -52.47 -18.62
N THR A 524 -21.58 -52.51 -17.43
CA THR A 524 -22.78 -53.29 -17.14
C THR A 524 -23.99 -52.43 -17.46
N LEU A 525 -24.87 -52.92 -18.33
CA LEU A 525 -26.12 -52.24 -18.71
C LEU A 525 -27.31 -53.18 -18.49
N LYS A 526 -28.33 -52.69 -17.79
CA LYS A 526 -29.59 -53.40 -17.54
C LYS A 526 -30.77 -52.50 -17.83
N LEU A 527 -31.81 -53.07 -18.42
CA LEU A 527 -33.11 -52.43 -18.59
C LEU A 527 -34.05 -52.94 -17.50
N GLU A 528 -34.44 -52.07 -16.58
CA GLU A 528 -35.35 -52.40 -15.48
C GLU A 528 -36.31 -51.24 -15.23
N ASN A 529 -37.60 -51.52 -15.03
CA ASN A 529 -38.60 -50.51 -14.64
C ASN A 529 -38.61 -49.23 -15.52
N LYS A 530 -38.46 -49.37 -16.84
CA LYS A 530 -38.35 -48.25 -17.80
C LYS A 530 -37.13 -47.34 -17.59
N LYS A 531 -36.09 -47.88 -16.96
CA LYS A 531 -34.80 -47.21 -16.77
C LYS A 531 -33.69 -48.04 -17.38
N LEU A 532 -32.66 -47.36 -17.86
CA LEU A 532 -31.38 -47.95 -18.20
C LEU A 532 -30.45 -47.76 -17.00
N ILE A 533 -30.17 -48.84 -16.29
CA ILE A 533 -29.22 -48.86 -15.18
C ILE A 533 -27.85 -49.17 -15.74
N TYR A 534 -26.84 -48.36 -15.39
CA TYR A 534 -25.47 -48.56 -15.80
C TYR A 534 -24.54 -48.63 -14.59
N SER A 535 -23.48 -49.44 -14.70
CA SER A 535 -22.32 -49.37 -13.82
C SER A 535 -21.03 -49.76 -14.55
N PHE A 536 -19.91 -49.16 -14.15
CA PHE A 536 -18.57 -49.53 -14.62
C PHE A 536 -17.50 -49.14 -13.61
N GLU A 537 -16.36 -49.80 -13.67
CA GLU A 537 -15.18 -49.42 -12.90
C GLU A 537 -14.29 -48.49 -13.74
N LEU A 538 -13.97 -47.33 -13.19
CA LEU A 538 -12.94 -46.45 -13.71
C LEU A 538 -11.67 -46.67 -12.89
N LYS A 539 -10.55 -46.97 -13.55
CA LYS A 539 -9.24 -47.02 -12.89
C LYS A 539 -8.54 -45.69 -13.04
N TYR A 540 -8.06 -45.15 -11.92
CA TYR A 540 -7.28 -43.93 -11.89
C TYR A 540 -6.03 -44.07 -11.02
N ALA A 541 -4.99 -43.29 -11.33
CA ALA A 541 -3.79 -43.18 -10.51
C ALA A 541 -3.38 -41.71 -10.38
N ASN A 542 -2.93 -41.31 -9.20
CA ASN A 542 -2.33 -39.99 -9.02
C ASN A 542 -0.85 -40.04 -9.41
N LEU A 543 -0.23 -38.89 -9.65
CA LEU A 543 1.23 -38.81 -9.73
C LEU A 543 1.86 -39.44 -8.47
N LEU A 544 2.92 -40.22 -8.63
CA LEU A 544 3.57 -40.94 -7.54
C LEU A 544 4.03 -39.95 -6.47
N PRO A 545 3.41 -39.93 -5.28
CA PRO A 545 3.91 -39.12 -4.19
C PRO A 545 5.16 -39.82 -3.67
N ASN A 546 6.24 -39.07 -3.44
CA ASN A 546 7.44 -39.51 -2.73
C ASN A 546 8.57 -40.15 -3.56
N SER A 547 8.49 -40.22 -4.89
CA SER A 547 9.68 -40.52 -5.70
C SER A 547 10.47 -39.24 -5.93
N THR A 548 11.76 -39.26 -5.58
CA THR A 548 12.68 -38.18 -5.98
C THR A 548 12.78 -38.16 -7.50
N ILE A 549 12.46 -37.02 -8.10
CA ILE A 549 12.49 -36.78 -9.54
C ILE A 549 13.80 -36.06 -9.87
N THR A 550 14.50 -36.51 -10.89
CA THR A 550 15.74 -35.89 -11.41
C THR A 550 15.53 -35.35 -12.81
N THR A 551 16.43 -34.48 -13.29
CA THR A 551 16.35 -33.89 -14.64
C THR A 551 16.40 -34.92 -15.78
N GLN A 552 16.77 -36.16 -15.48
CA GLN A 552 16.77 -37.29 -16.42
C GLN A 552 15.42 -38.01 -16.47
N ASP A 553 14.55 -37.81 -15.48
CA ASP A 553 13.24 -38.45 -15.37
C ASP A 553 12.21 -37.67 -16.19
N GLN A 554 12.14 -37.99 -17.49
CA GLN A 554 11.21 -37.34 -18.43
C GLN A 554 9.81 -37.96 -18.45
N THR A 555 9.62 -39.10 -17.77
CA THR A 555 8.34 -39.82 -17.74
C THR A 555 7.60 -39.57 -16.43
N LEU A 556 6.33 -39.17 -16.53
CA LEU A 556 5.43 -39.11 -15.37
C LEU A 556 5.28 -40.51 -14.77
N GLN A 557 5.61 -40.64 -13.49
CA GLN A 557 5.41 -41.87 -12.73
C GLN A 557 4.12 -41.77 -11.93
N PHE A 558 3.27 -42.78 -12.02
CA PHE A 558 1.98 -42.81 -11.34
C PHE A 558 2.00 -43.81 -10.18
N SER A 559 1.20 -43.54 -9.15
CA SER A 559 0.94 -44.48 -8.06
C SER A 559 0.23 -45.73 -8.57
N ASN A 560 0.06 -46.74 -7.71
CA ASN A 560 -0.82 -47.87 -8.02
C ASN A 560 -2.24 -47.38 -8.37
N TYR A 561 -2.80 -47.95 -9.45
CA TYR A 561 -4.15 -47.65 -9.87
C TYR A 561 -5.17 -48.05 -8.80
N LYS A 562 -6.14 -47.17 -8.58
CA LYS A 562 -7.31 -47.35 -7.72
C LYS A 562 -8.55 -47.46 -8.60
N ASN A 563 -9.51 -48.28 -8.17
CA ASN A 563 -10.78 -48.41 -8.87
C ASN A 563 -11.83 -47.51 -8.18
N ILE A 564 -12.65 -46.85 -8.99
CA ILE A 564 -13.88 -46.19 -8.55
C ILE A 564 -15.04 -46.76 -9.36
N GLU A 565 -16.06 -47.25 -8.65
CA GLU A 565 -17.30 -47.70 -9.29
C GLU A 565 -18.18 -46.48 -9.59
N ILE A 566 -18.55 -46.32 -10.86
CA ILE A 566 -19.47 -45.29 -11.32
C ILE A 566 -20.76 -45.97 -11.74
N LYS A 567 -21.88 -45.53 -11.17
CA LYS A 567 -23.21 -46.09 -11.45
C LYS A 567 -24.26 -45.00 -11.60
N GLY A 568 -25.34 -45.32 -12.29
CA GLY A 568 -26.47 -44.42 -12.41
C GLY A 568 -27.65 -45.02 -13.16
N GLU A 569 -28.70 -44.21 -13.30
CA GLU A 569 -29.99 -44.63 -13.85
C GLU A 569 -30.48 -43.59 -14.84
N ILE A 570 -30.73 -43.98 -16.08
CA ILE A 570 -31.25 -43.08 -17.10
C ILE A 570 -32.74 -43.39 -17.29
N PRO A 571 -33.66 -42.46 -16.98
CA PRO A 571 -35.09 -42.64 -17.23
C PRO A 571 -35.34 -42.68 -18.75
N LEU A 572 -35.98 -43.74 -19.22
CA LEU A 572 -36.32 -43.93 -20.63
C LEU A 572 -37.74 -43.39 -20.87
N ASP A 573 -37.90 -42.08 -20.81
CA ASP A 573 -39.20 -41.44 -21.02
C ASP A 573 -39.77 -41.89 -22.39
N GLN A 574 -40.87 -42.64 -22.34
CA GLN A 574 -41.70 -43.09 -23.48
C GLN A 574 -41.15 -44.16 -24.44
N PHE A 575 -40.06 -44.88 -24.14
CA PHE A 575 -39.52 -45.91 -25.07
C PHE A 575 -40.12 -47.33 -24.95
N LEU A 576 -41.06 -47.56 -24.03
CA LEU A 576 -41.70 -48.87 -23.82
C LEU A 576 -43.19 -48.93 -24.20
N ILE A 577 -43.66 -48.05 -25.09
CA ILE A 577 -44.97 -48.20 -25.76
C ILE A 577 -44.76 -48.81 -27.13
#